data_AF-A0A8H4V0P1-F1
#
_entry.id   AF-A0A8H4V0P1-F1
#
_cell.length_a   1.000
_cell.length_b   1.000
_cell.length_c   1.000
_cell.angle_alpha   90.00
_cell.angle_beta   90.00
_cell.angle_gamma   90.00
#
_symmetry.space_group_name_H-M   'P 1'
#
loop_
_entity.id
_entity.type
_entity.pdbx_description
1 polymer ?
#
loop_
_entity_poly.entity_id
_entity_poly.type
_entity_poly.pdbx_seq_one_letter_code
_entity_poly.pdbx_strand_id
1 'polypeptide(L)'
;MSKLTLQDLLTKLEAFSSSTSSLPETDPQLVSKLSNAARKLILSFKKPSDVVARVFLSQPVELATIRIASRLQLFNILKTSNQPKSFKELALATNANPVLLARVLRSSAAFGIISEVGDDEYAFNPSFELFANVAFADGLDHCASFLGPSYDALPDFLSSIQFANPTDPTDTAVQRAFDAKGQGLLDILMARPDNARGFGTLMNTWGEGNSLIQDLYPIRESLVAGFDSESVMFVDVGGGYGQKAIALKRAIPDLPGQ
;
A
#
# COMPACT_ATOMS: atom_id res chain seq x y z
N MET A 1 35.89 -19.62 -11.51
CA MET A 1 35.08 -18.90 -10.51
C MET A 1 34.50 -19.94 -9.56
N SER A 2 34.75 -19.84 -8.25
CA SER A 2 34.12 -20.75 -7.29
C SER A 2 32.60 -20.58 -7.37
N LYS A 3 31.85 -21.69 -7.42
CA LYS A 3 30.39 -21.65 -7.37
C LYS A 3 29.99 -21.17 -5.97
N LEU A 4 29.22 -20.08 -5.91
CA LEU A 4 28.59 -19.60 -4.67
C LEU A 4 27.73 -20.72 -4.09
N THR A 5 27.97 -21.11 -2.83
CA THR A 5 27.14 -22.13 -2.16
C THR A 5 25.92 -21.48 -1.47
N LEU A 6 24.93 -22.30 -1.09
CA LEU A 6 23.78 -21.82 -0.30
C LEU A 6 24.21 -21.27 1.07
N GLN A 7 25.25 -21.87 1.67
CA GLN A 7 25.79 -21.39 2.95
C GLN A 7 26.48 -20.04 2.79
N ASP A 8 27.26 -19.85 1.71
CA ASP A 8 27.88 -18.55 1.43
C ASP A 8 26.83 -17.46 1.19
N LEU A 9 25.73 -17.81 0.53
CA LEU A 9 24.62 -16.90 0.28
C LEU A 9 23.91 -16.52 1.59
N LEU A 10 23.62 -17.48 2.45
CA LEU A 10 23.02 -17.25 3.76
C LEU A 10 23.88 -16.30 4.60
N THR A 11 25.17 -16.60 4.76
CA THR A 11 26.11 -15.78 5.52
C THR A 11 26.15 -14.33 5.02
N LYS A 12 26.15 -14.13 3.70
CA LYS A 12 26.16 -12.78 3.10
C LYS A 12 24.85 -12.03 3.35
N LEU A 13 23.71 -12.71 3.25
CA LEU A 13 22.40 -12.10 3.51
C LEU A 13 22.23 -11.71 4.97
N GLU A 14 22.61 -12.60 5.90
CA GLU A 14 22.55 -12.33 7.35
C GLU A 14 23.47 -11.16 7.73
N ALA A 15 24.71 -11.15 7.23
CA ALA A 15 25.65 -10.04 7.44
C ALA A 15 25.10 -8.70 6.90
N PHE A 16 24.45 -8.72 5.73
CA PHE A 16 23.82 -7.53 5.16
C PHE A 16 22.61 -7.06 6.01
N SER A 17 21.76 -7.98 6.46
CA SER A 17 20.60 -7.64 7.29
C SER A 17 21.00 -7.02 8.64
N SER A 18 22.06 -7.54 9.27
CA SER A 18 22.56 -7.05 10.57
C SER A 18 23.35 -5.73 10.47
N SER A 19 23.83 -5.36 9.27
CA SER A 19 24.63 -4.15 9.05
C SER A 19 23.81 -2.96 8.54
N THR A 20 22.50 -3.12 8.31
CA THR A 20 21.67 -2.04 7.75
C THR A 20 21.31 -0.98 8.79
N SER A 21 22.25 -0.07 9.03
CA SER A 21 21.92 1.36 9.16
C SER A 21 21.55 1.86 7.74
N SER A 22 20.25 1.91 7.44
CA SER A 22 19.62 2.35 6.17
C SER A 22 20.15 1.69 4.89
N LEU A 23 19.28 0.96 4.16
CA LEU A 23 19.50 0.74 2.73
C LEU A 23 19.87 2.10 2.12
N PRO A 24 21.03 2.25 1.46
CA PRO A 24 21.45 3.55 1.01
C PRO A 24 20.40 4.08 0.03
N GLU A 25 19.81 5.24 0.35
CA GLU A 25 18.83 5.97 -0.45
C GLU A 25 19.35 6.36 -1.85
N THR A 26 20.55 5.92 -2.23
CA THR A 26 21.35 6.49 -3.32
C THR A 26 21.23 5.78 -4.66
N ASP A 27 20.60 4.60 -4.75
CA ASP A 27 20.33 3.94 -6.05
C ASP A 27 18.99 3.17 -6.08
N PRO A 28 17.88 3.84 -6.47
CA PRO A 28 16.57 3.21 -6.63
C PRO A 28 16.55 2.04 -7.62
N GLN A 29 17.39 2.06 -8.66
CA GLN A 29 17.45 0.99 -9.65
C GLN A 29 18.10 -0.26 -9.06
N LEU A 30 19.18 -0.09 -8.28
CA LEU A 30 19.83 -1.20 -7.57
C LEU A 30 18.88 -1.81 -6.53
N VAL A 31 18.18 -0.99 -5.74
CA VAL A 31 17.19 -1.47 -4.76
C VAL A 31 16.08 -2.28 -5.45
N SER A 32 15.57 -1.81 -6.59
CA SER A 32 14.58 -2.55 -7.39
C SER A 32 15.13 -3.87 -7.91
N LYS A 33 16.37 -3.89 -8.44
CA LYS A 33 17.02 -5.12 -8.92
C LYS A 33 17.25 -6.13 -7.79
N LEU A 34 17.72 -5.67 -6.63
CA LEU A 34 17.92 -6.50 -5.44
C LEU A 34 16.61 -7.10 -4.95
N SER A 35 15.55 -6.29 -4.84
CA SER A 35 14.22 -6.73 -4.44
C SER A 35 13.67 -7.81 -5.38
N ASN A 36 13.84 -7.61 -6.69
CA ASN A 36 13.43 -8.58 -7.70
C ASN A 36 14.25 -9.89 -7.61
N ALA A 37 15.56 -9.80 -7.39
CA ALA A 37 16.42 -10.97 -7.22
C ALA A 37 16.05 -11.76 -5.95
N ALA A 38 15.86 -11.07 -4.82
CA ALA A 38 15.41 -11.66 -3.56
C ALA A 38 14.06 -12.35 -3.71
N ARG A 39 13.09 -11.71 -4.39
CA ARG A 39 11.78 -12.31 -4.67
C ARG A 39 11.91 -13.60 -5.49
N LYS A 40 12.73 -13.62 -6.55
CA LYS A 40 12.96 -14.83 -7.37
C LYS A 40 13.60 -15.95 -6.53
N LEU A 41 14.57 -15.61 -5.70
CA LEU A 41 15.20 -16.55 -4.79
C LEU A 41 14.19 -17.16 -3.79
N ILE A 42 13.37 -16.32 -3.14
CA ILE A 42 12.30 -16.78 -2.24
C ILE A 42 11.34 -17.72 -2.97
N LEU A 43 10.92 -17.38 -4.20
CA LEU A 43 10.03 -18.25 -4.98
C LEU A 43 10.68 -19.61 -5.31
N SER A 44 11.99 -19.67 -5.53
CA SER A 44 12.70 -20.92 -5.81
C SER A 44 12.75 -21.88 -4.63
N PHE A 45 12.59 -21.39 -3.40
CA PHE A 45 12.56 -22.21 -2.19
C PHE A 45 11.15 -22.68 -1.78
N LYS A 46 10.09 -22.15 -2.38
CA LYS A 46 8.72 -22.49 -1.97
C LYS A 46 8.34 -23.88 -2.45
N LYS A 47 7.81 -24.69 -1.53
CA LYS A 47 7.10 -25.93 -1.87
C LYS A 47 5.69 -25.58 -2.38
N PRO A 48 5.06 -26.44 -3.19
CA PRO A 48 3.67 -26.25 -3.60
C PRO A 48 2.70 -26.06 -2.42
N SER A 49 2.91 -26.78 -1.32
CA SER A 49 2.15 -26.63 -0.06
C SER A 49 2.25 -25.21 0.51
N ASP A 50 3.43 -24.60 0.44
CA ASP A 50 3.68 -23.27 0.98
C ASP A 50 2.96 -22.21 0.14
N VAL A 51 2.76 -22.47 -1.15
CA VAL A 51 1.98 -21.60 -2.03
C VAL A 51 0.50 -21.65 -1.65
N VAL A 52 -0.06 -22.84 -1.44
CA VAL A 52 -1.46 -22.99 -1.01
C VAL A 52 -1.70 -22.32 0.33
N ALA A 53 -0.85 -22.61 1.32
CA ALA A 53 -0.95 -22.01 2.64
C ALA A 53 -0.86 -20.48 2.57
N ARG A 54 0.06 -19.94 1.76
CA ARG A 54 0.18 -18.49 1.59
C ARG A 54 -1.09 -17.88 0.98
N VAL A 55 -1.54 -18.39 -0.16
CA VAL A 55 -2.58 -17.75 -0.97
C VAL A 55 -3.96 -17.87 -0.34
N PHE A 56 -4.32 -19.07 0.14
CA PHE A 56 -5.68 -19.33 0.63
C PHE A 56 -5.83 -19.13 2.13
N LEU A 57 -4.75 -19.24 2.91
CA LEU A 57 -4.83 -19.21 4.37
C LEU A 57 -4.15 -17.97 4.96
N SER A 58 -2.92 -17.65 4.55
CA SER A 58 -2.15 -16.59 5.23
C SER A 58 -2.48 -15.19 4.72
N GLN A 59 -2.54 -14.96 3.41
CA GLN A 59 -2.72 -13.61 2.84
C GLN A 59 -4.07 -12.96 3.20
N PRO A 60 -5.21 -13.67 3.14
CA PRO A 60 -6.48 -13.09 3.58
C PRO A 60 -6.46 -12.75 5.09
N VAL A 61 -5.81 -13.59 5.89
CA VAL A 61 -5.68 -13.38 7.34
C VAL A 61 -4.74 -12.20 7.64
N GLU A 62 -3.65 -12.04 6.89
CA GLU A 62 -2.73 -10.90 7.00
C GLU A 62 -3.48 -9.57 6.77
N LEU A 63 -4.29 -9.49 5.70
CA LEU A 63 -5.12 -8.32 5.44
C LEU A 63 -6.11 -8.07 6.60
N ALA A 64 -6.79 -9.12 7.08
CA ALA A 64 -7.70 -9.00 8.21
C ALA A 64 -6.98 -8.51 9.49
N THR A 65 -5.78 -9.03 9.77
CA THR A 65 -4.97 -8.64 10.93
C THR A 65 -4.54 -7.18 10.85
N ILE A 66 -4.09 -6.69 9.69
CA ILE A 66 -3.77 -5.26 9.49
C ILE A 66 -5.00 -4.40 9.78
N ARG A 67 -6.16 -4.77 9.21
CA ARG A 67 -7.42 -4.03 9.38
C ARG A 67 -7.89 -4.00 10.85
N ILE A 68 -7.68 -5.08 11.60
CA ILE A 68 -7.96 -5.13 13.04
C ILE A 68 -6.96 -4.24 13.80
N ALA A 69 -5.67 -4.35 13.49
CA ALA A 69 -4.62 -3.55 14.13
C ALA A 69 -4.83 -2.04 13.91
N SER A 70 -5.28 -1.63 12.72
CA SER A 70 -5.64 -0.24 12.42
C SER A 70 -6.85 0.23 13.25
N ARG A 71 -7.91 -0.59 13.38
CA ARG A 71 -9.07 -0.26 14.22
C ARG A 71 -8.74 -0.15 15.71
N LEU A 72 -7.79 -0.96 16.17
CA LEU A 72 -7.21 -0.87 17.51
C LEU A 72 -6.20 0.29 17.65
N GLN A 73 -5.90 1.00 16.56
CA GLN A 73 -4.89 2.06 16.48
C GLN A 73 -3.49 1.61 16.95
N LEU A 74 -3.18 0.31 16.84
CA LEU A 74 -1.92 -0.26 17.34
C LEU A 74 -0.70 0.43 16.74
N PHE A 75 -0.73 0.72 15.43
CA PHE A 75 0.34 1.40 14.73
C PHE A 75 0.61 2.79 15.31
N ASN A 76 -0.45 3.59 15.51
CA ASN A 76 -0.33 4.93 16.08
C ASN A 76 0.21 4.86 17.52
N ILE A 77 -0.38 3.99 18.36
CA ILE A 77 0.03 3.80 19.76
C ILE A 77 1.50 3.43 19.87
N LEU A 78 1.97 2.46 19.08
CA LEU A 78 3.38 2.02 19.08
C LEU A 78 4.31 3.11 18.51
N LYS A 79 3.85 3.88 17.53
CA LYS A 79 4.64 4.94 16.91
C LYS A 79 4.78 6.17 17.79
N THR A 80 3.78 6.55 18.58
CA THR A 80 3.80 7.81 19.37
C THR A 80 5.01 7.90 20.30
N SER A 81 5.37 6.82 21.00
CA SER A 81 6.61 6.78 21.79
C SER A 81 7.81 6.31 20.99
N ASN A 82 7.60 5.60 19.87
CA ASN A 82 8.61 4.89 19.10
C ASN A 82 9.56 4.06 19.99
N GLN A 83 9.02 3.56 21.10
CA GLN A 83 9.66 2.68 22.08
C GLN A 83 8.78 1.43 22.20
N PRO A 84 9.37 0.26 22.51
CA PRO A 84 8.62 -0.94 22.81
C PRO A 84 7.56 -0.69 23.89
N LYS A 85 6.42 -1.35 23.76
CA LYS A 85 5.32 -1.33 24.74
C LYS A 85 5.01 -2.73 25.20
N SER A 86 4.79 -2.88 26.50
CA SER A 86 4.34 -4.13 27.08
C SER A 86 2.90 -4.47 26.68
N PHE A 87 2.57 -5.75 26.75
CA PHE A 87 1.21 -6.25 26.57
C PHE A 87 0.19 -5.51 27.45
N LYS A 88 0.56 -5.22 28.71
CA LYS A 88 -0.32 -4.52 29.66
C LYS A 88 -0.61 -3.08 29.23
N GLU A 89 0.41 -2.37 28.74
CA GLU A 89 0.23 -1.01 28.22
C GLU A 89 -0.63 -0.99 26.96
N LEU A 90 -0.43 -1.95 26.06
CA LEU A 90 -1.26 -2.09 24.87
C LEU A 90 -2.70 -2.47 25.21
N ALA A 91 -2.92 -3.35 26.18
CA ALA A 91 -4.26 -3.70 26.67
C ALA A 91 -4.99 -2.48 27.23
N LEU A 92 -4.29 -1.67 28.03
CA LEU A 92 -4.84 -0.44 28.58
C LEU A 92 -5.14 0.59 27.48
N ALA A 93 -4.20 0.82 26.55
CA ALA A 93 -4.33 1.83 25.51
C ALA A 93 -5.41 1.48 24.47
N THR A 94 -5.58 0.20 24.14
CA THR A 94 -6.58 -0.24 23.16
C THR A 94 -7.95 -0.52 23.77
N ASN A 95 -8.03 -0.69 25.09
CA ASN A 95 -9.21 -1.17 25.80
C ASN A 95 -9.76 -2.52 25.26
N ALA A 96 -8.91 -3.30 24.58
CA ALA A 96 -9.29 -4.58 24.02
C ALA A 96 -9.31 -5.67 25.10
N ASN A 97 -10.15 -6.68 24.91
CA ASN A 97 -10.11 -7.87 25.77
C ASN A 97 -8.69 -8.50 25.71
N PRO A 98 -8.03 -8.79 26.83
CA PRO A 98 -6.65 -9.28 26.85
C PRO A 98 -6.45 -10.57 26.03
N VAL A 99 -7.40 -11.51 26.07
CA VAL A 99 -7.30 -12.78 25.33
C VAL A 99 -7.35 -12.53 23.81
N LEU A 100 -8.22 -11.60 23.38
CA LEU A 100 -8.31 -11.20 21.98
C LEU A 100 -7.03 -10.46 21.55
N LEU A 101 -6.59 -9.47 22.35
CA LEU A 101 -5.41 -8.68 22.05
C LEU A 101 -4.17 -9.57 21.91
N ALA A 102 -3.99 -10.56 22.78
CA ALA A 102 -2.88 -11.50 22.71
C ALA A 102 -2.89 -12.32 21.40
N ARG A 103 -4.08 -12.60 20.82
CA ARG A 103 -4.18 -13.27 19.51
C ARG A 103 -3.82 -12.32 18.36
N VAL A 104 -4.26 -11.07 18.44
CA VAL A 104 -3.95 -10.04 17.45
C VAL A 104 -2.45 -9.75 17.44
N LEU A 105 -1.83 -9.51 18.60
CA LEU A 105 -0.40 -9.19 18.70
C LEU A 105 0.47 -10.34 18.19
N ARG A 106 0.15 -11.60 18.55
CA ARG A 106 0.86 -12.77 18.00
C ARG A 106 0.72 -12.89 16.49
N SER A 107 -0.47 -12.67 15.95
CA SER A 107 -0.67 -12.68 14.49
C SER A 107 0.10 -11.54 13.82
N SER A 108 0.05 -10.34 14.40
CA SER A 108 0.77 -9.16 13.89
C SER A 108 2.28 -9.37 13.90
N ALA A 109 2.83 -9.93 14.97
CA ALA A 109 4.25 -10.27 15.06
C ALA A 109 4.64 -11.35 14.02
N ALA A 110 3.82 -12.40 13.87
CA ALA A 110 4.08 -13.47 12.91
C ALA A 110 4.08 -12.99 11.45
N PHE A 111 3.26 -11.99 11.10
CA PHE A 111 3.27 -11.36 9.78
C PHE A 111 4.32 -10.25 9.65
N GLY A 112 5.05 -9.92 10.72
CA GLY A 112 6.00 -8.80 10.74
C GLY A 112 5.33 -7.42 10.70
N ILE A 113 4.04 -7.33 11.01
CA ILE A 113 3.29 -6.06 11.10
C ILE A 113 3.82 -5.20 12.27
N ILE A 114 4.20 -5.87 13.35
CA ILE A 114 4.91 -5.32 14.51
C ILE A 114 6.07 -6.26 14.84
N SER A 115 6.99 -5.82 15.70
CA SER A 115 8.11 -6.65 16.16
C SER A 115 7.88 -7.07 17.62
N GLU A 116 8.02 -8.36 17.94
CA GLU A 116 8.13 -8.83 19.33
C GLU A 116 9.61 -8.77 19.74
N VAL A 117 9.94 -7.89 20.68
CA VAL A 117 11.33 -7.53 21.04
C VAL A 117 11.75 -8.00 22.42
N GLY A 118 10.81 -8.56 23.19
CA GLY A 118 11.01 -9.11 24.51
C GLY A 118 9.76 -9.87 24.98
N ASP A 119 9.82 -10.46 26.16
CA ASP A 119 8.69 -11.17 26.76
C ASP A 119 7.52 -10.19 26.95
N ASP A 120 6.41 -10.43 26.24
CA ASP A 120 5.25 -9.55 26.21
C ASP A 120 5.57 -8.09 25.79
N GLU A 121 6.63 -7.84 25.03
CA GLU A 121 7.03 -6.51 24.56
C GLU A 121 7.02 -6.39 23.04
N TYR A 122 6.33 -5.35 22.54
CA TYR A 122 6.09 -5.14 21.12
C TYR A 122 6.56 -3.77 20.67
N ALA A 123 7.22 -3.70 19.52
CA ALA A 123 7.72 -2.48 18.90
C ALA A 123 7.09 -2.23 17.53
N PHE A 124 7.08 -0.96 17.13
CA PHE A 124 6.64 -0.54 15.81
C PHE A 124 7.57 -1.06 14.71
N ASN A 125 7.02 -1.52 13.58
CA ASN A 125 7.81 -1.82 12.38
C ASN A 125 7.77 -0.63 11.40
N PRO A 126 8.92 0.00 11.07
CA PRO A 126 9.00 1.09 10.11
C PRO A 126 8.43 0.80 8.72
N SER A 127 8.36 -0.46 8.28
CA SER A 127 7.72 -0.82 7.00
C SER A 127 6.22 -0.50 6.97
N PHE A 128 5.60 -0.29 8.13
CA PHE A 128 4.19 0.06 8.29
C PHE A 128 3.97 1.53 8.67
N GLU A 129 4.95 2.42 8.44
CA GLU A 129 4.92 3.85 8.80
C GLU A 129 3.60 4.54 8.42
N LEU A 130 3.10 4.31 7.21
CA LEU A 130 1.88 4.96 6.73
C LEU A 130 0.64 4.62 7.59
N PHE A 131 0.59 3.42 8.18
CA PHE A 131 -0.51 3.02 9.05
C PHE A 131 -0.51 3.69 10.42
N ALA A 132 0.59 4.34 10.82
CA ALA A 132 0.64 5.11 12.07
C ALA A 132 -0.16 6.42 11.98
N ASN A 133 -0.41 6.92 10.77
CA ASN A 133 -1.37 8.00 10.55
C ASN A 133 -2.80 7.42 10.60
N VAL A 134 -3.55 7.81 11.63
CA VAL A 134 -4.90 7.29 11.89
C VAL A 134 -5.85 7.57 10.73
N ALA A 135 -5.83 8.78 10.17
CA ALA A 135 -6.71 9.15 9.05
C ALA A 135 -6.37 8.37 7.78
N PHE A 136 -5.08 8.11 7.55
CA PHE A 136 -4.63 7.28 6.44
C PHE A 136 -5.10 5.83 6.59
N ALA A 137 -4.86 5.24 7.78
CA ALA A 137 -5.22 3.86 8.07
C ALA A 137 -6.75 3.63 7.97
N ASP A 138 -7.53 4.58 8.49
CA ASP A 138 -9.00 4.59 8.38
C ASP A 138 -9.46 4.67 6.92
N GLY A 139 -8.87 5.58 6.13
CA GLY A 139 -9.14 5.69 4.70
C GLY A 139 -8.83 4.39 3.94
N LEU A 140 -7.68 3.77 4.17
CA LEU A 140 -7.36 2.48 3.53
C LEU A 140 -8.31 1.36 3.95
N ASP A 141 -8.77 1.34 5.19
CA ASP A 141 -9.71 0.34 5.66
C ASP A 141 -11.10 0.48 4.99
N HIS A 142 -11.57 1.71 4.79
CA HIS A 142 -12.76 1.99 3.98
C HIS A 142 -12.56 1.63 2.51
N CYS A 143 -11.38 1.92 1.95
CA CYS A 143 -11.02 1.49 0.59
C CYS A 143 -11.08 -0.04 0.44
N ALA A 144 -10.50 -0.76 1.40
CA ALA A 144 -10.54 -2.23 1.42
C ALA A 144 -11.97 -2.77 1.52
N SER A 145 -12.87 -2.07 2.21
CA SER A 145 -14.30 -2.40 2.29
C SER A 145 -15.04 -2.23 0.97
N PHE A 146 -14.48 -1.46 0.02
CA PHE A 146 -15.00 -1.33 -1.34
C PHE A 146 -14.37 -2.35 -2.30
N LEU A 147 -13.05 -2.48 -2.26
CA LEU A 147 -12.30 -3.34 -3.18
C LEU A 147 -12.49 -4.83 -2.87
N GLY A 148 -12.53 -5.21 -1.59
CA GLY A 148 -12.65 -6.61 -1.15
C GLY A 148 -13.84 -7.34 -1.79
N PRO A 149 -15.09 -6.86 -1.59
CA PRO A 149 -16.27 -7.48 -2.22
C PRO A 149 -16.17 -7.56 -3.74
N SER A 150 -15.55 -6.56 -4.39
CA SER A 150 -15.35 -6.54 -5.84
C SER A 150 -14.38 -7.64 -6.31
N TYR A 151 -13.30 -7.88 -5.55
CA TYR A 151 -12.36 -8.97 -5.81
C TYR A 151 -13.00 -10.34 -5.57
N ASP A 152 -13.79 -10.47 -4.50
CA ASP A 152 -14.47 -11.72 -4.17
C ASP A 152 -15.52 -12.09 -5.23
N ALA A 153 -16.22 -11.09 -5.81
CA ALA A 153 -17.22 -11.30 -6.85
C ALA A 153 -16.61 -11.58 -8.25
N LEU A 154 -15.33 -11.23 -8.48
CA LEU A 154 -14.72 -11.26 -9.79
C LEU A 154 -14.65 -12.66 -10.43
N PRO A 155 -14.24 -13.73 -9.73
CA PRO A 155 -14.21 -15.08 -10.32
C PRO A 155 -15.58 -15.56 -10.79
N ASP A 156 -16.61 -15.34 -9.98
CA ASP A 156 -17.99 -15.75 -10.28
C ASP A 156 -18.60 -14.91 -11.41
N PHE A 157 -18.31 -13.61 -11.43
CA PHE A 157 -18.69 -12.73 -12.53
C PHE A 157 -18.09 -13.21 -13.85
N LEU A 158 -16.77 -13.39 -13.91
CA LEU A 158 -16.08 -13.83 -15.12
C LEU A 158 -16.55 -15.23 -15.57
N SER A 159 -16.78 -16.14 -14.62
CA SER A 159 -17.34 -17.47 -14.91
C SER A 159 -18.75 -17.37 -15.52
N SER A 160 -19.59 -16.46 -15.02
CA SER A 160 -20.96 -16.29 -15.53
C SER A 160 -21.03 -15.75 -16.96
N ILE A 161 -20.00 -15.02 -17.41
CA ILE A 161 -19.85 -14.57 -18.80
C ILE A 161 -18.96 -15.50 -19.63
N GLN A 162 -18.68 -16.71 -19.13
CA GLN A 162 -17.80 -17.70 -19.78
C GLN A 162 -16.43 -17.15 -20.16
N PHE A 163 -15.91 -16.24 -19.33
CA PHE A 163 -14.65 -15.54 -19.52
C PHE A 163 -14.59 -14.71 -20.82
N ALA A 164 -15.75 -14.28 -21.36
CA ALA A 164 -15.80 -13.30 -22.42
C ALA A 164 -15.25 -11.94 -21.96
N ASN A 165 -14.82 -11.10 -22.91
CA ASN A 165 -14.35 -9.75 -22.60
C ASN A 165 -15.53 -8.86 -22.15
N PRO A 166 -15.58 -8.38 -20.90
CA PRO A 166 -16.63 -7.45 -20.48
C PRO A 166 -16.41 -6.10 -21.17
N THR A 167 -17.45 -5.61 -21.85
CA THR A 167 -17.39 -4.33 -22.60
C THR A 167 -18.36 -3.29 -22.06
N ASP A 168 -19.28 -3.68 -21.18
CA ASP A 168 -20.22 -2.78 -20.52
C ASP A 168 -19.63 -2.30 -19.17
N PRO A 169 -19.33 -1.01 -19.00
CA PRO A 169 -18.81 -0.48 -17.74
C PRO A 169 -19.84 -0.51 -16.59
N THR A 170 -21.10 -0.81 -16.89
CA THR A 170 -22.21 -0.90 -15.93
C THR A 170 -22.62 -2.35 -15.61
N ASP A 171 -21.90 -3.34 -16.15
CA ASP A 171 -22.09 -4.77 -15.84
C ASP A 171 -20.72 -5.46 -15.64
N THR A 172 -20.14 -5.23 -14.46
CA THR A 172 -18.86 -5.81 -14.04
C THR A 172 -18.97 -6.46 -12.66
N ALA A 173 -17.86 -7.04 -12.17
CA ALA A 173 -17.78 -7.59 -10.82
C ALA A 173 -18.15 -6.58 -9.71
N VAL A 174 -17.88 -5.27 -9.91
CA VAL A 174 -18.22 -4.24 -8.92
C VAL A 174 -19.74 -4.12 -8.76
N GLN A 175 -20.48 -4.05 -9.87
CA GLN A 175 -21.94 -4.01 -9.84
C GLN A 175 -22.53 -5.24 -9.18
N ARG A 176 -21.93 -6.42 -9.43
CA ARG A 176 -22.35 -7.67 -8.79
C ARG A 176 -22.08 -7.68 -7.28
N ALA A 177 -20.92 -7.20 -6.85
CA ALA A 177 -20.54 -7.13 -5.44
C ALA A 177 -21.46 -6.22 -4.61
N PHE A 178 -22.03 -5.20 -5.24
CA PHE A 178 -22.82 -4.16 -4.58
C PHE A 178 -24.30 -4.15 -4.96
N ASP A 179 -24.77 -5.19 -5.67
CA ASP A 179 -26.14 -5.29 -6.19
C ASP A 179 -26.61 -4.02 -6.91
N ALA A 180 -25.73 -3.50 -7.79
CA ALA A 180 -25.86 -2.19 -8.41
C ALA A 180 -25.80 -2.27 -9.94
N LYS A 181 -26.45 -3.28 -10.53
CA LYS A 181 -26.46 -3.50 -11.98
C LYS A 181 -26.98 -2.26 -12.72
N GLY A 182 -26.30 -1.87 -13.80
CA GLY A 182 -26.67 -0.71 -14.62
C GLY A 182 -26.20 0.64 -14.06
N GLN A 183 -25.59 0.68 -12.88
CA GLN A 183 -25.00 1.90 -12.33
C GLN A 183 -23.54 2.05 -12.76
N GLY A 184 -23.12 3.30 -12.99
CA GLY A 184 -21.71 3.61 -13.23
C GLY A 184 -20.87 3.39 -11.97
N LEU A 185 -19.58 3.07 -12.13
CA LEU A 185 -18.65 2.87 -11.01
C LEU A 185 -18.65 4.05 -10.04
N LEU A 186 -18.65 5.28 -10.57
CA LEU A 186 -18.65 6.49 -9.76
C LEU A 186 -19.94 6.63 -8.96
N ASP A 187 -21.11 6.29 -9.52
CA ASP A 187 -22.38 6.35 -8.80
C ASP A 187 -22.39 5.38 -7.61
N ILE A 188 -21.90 4.15 -7.83
CA ILE A 188 -21.76 3.12 -6.80
C ILE A 188 -20.83 3.59 -5.69
N LEU A 189 -19.71 4.21 -6.05
CA LEU A 189 -18.73 4.72 -5.10
C LEU A 189 -19.27 5.93 -4.32
N MET A 190 -19.92 6.89 -5.00
CA MET A 190 -20.44 8.11 -4.39
C MET A 190 -21.65 7.86 -3.48
N ALA A 191 -22.40 6.78 -3.72
CA ALA A 191 -23.40 6.28 -2.77
C ALA A 191 -22.79 5.77 -1.45
N ARG A 192 -21.46 5.67 -1.35
CA ARG A 192 -20.69 5.16 -0.21
C ARG A 192 -19.57 6.15 0.14
N PRO A 193 -19.90 7.31 0.75
CA PRO A 193 -18.95 8.42 0.90
C PRO A 193 -17.67 8.06 1.67
N ASP A 194 -17.74 7.17 2.67
CA ASP A 194 -16.55 6.73 3.40
C ASP A 194 -15.60 5.91 2.52
N ASN A 195 -16.17 5.00 1.72
CA ASN A 195 -15.42 4.23 0.73
C ASN A 195 -14.82 5.13 -0.36
N ALA A 196 -15.56 6.15 -0.80
CA ALA A 196 -15.08 7.14 -1.77
C ALA A 196 -13.88 7.92 -1.22
N ARG A 197 -13.96 8.38 0.04
CA ARG A 197 -12.83 9.03 0.73
C ARG A 197 -11.64 8.08 0.83
N GLY A 198 -11.88 6.83 1.23
CA GLY A 198 -10.85 5.81 1.31
C GLY A 198 -10.14 5.53 -0.02
N PHE A 199 -10.91 5.43 -1.10
CA PHE A 199 -10.36 5.30 -2.45
C PHE A 199 -9.51 6.51 -2.84
N GLY A 200 -9.95 7.73 -2.49
CA GLY A 200 -9.15 8.95 -2.65
C GLY A 200 -7.82 8.91 -1.89
N THR A 201 -7.80 8.41 -0.65
CA THR A 201 -6.56 8.20 0.12
C THR A 201 -5.58 7.27 -0.59
N LEU A 202 -6.07 6.13 -1.11
CA LEU A 202 -5.22 5.18 -1.84
C LEU A 202 -4.64 5.81 -3.12
N MET A 203 -5.46 6.52 -3.90
CA MET A 203 -5.02 7.22 -5.12
C MET A 203 -3.91 8.24 -4.83
N ASN A 204 -4.04 9.02 -3.76
CA ASN A 204 -3.02 9.97 -3.34
C ASN A 204 -1.69 9.28 -2.98
N THR A 205 -1.74 8.15 -2.30
CA THR A 205 -0.55 7.37 -1.92
C THR A 205 0.24 6.93 -3.15
N TRP A 206 -0.45 6.46 -4.20
CA TRP A 206 0.21 6.08 -5.46
C TRP A 206 0.72 7.30 -6.24
N GLY A 207 0.04 8.45 -6.10
CA GLY A 207 0.48 9.71 -6.70
C GLY A 207 1.87 10.16 -6.24
N GLU A 208 2.16 10.03 -4.95
CA GLU A 208 3.41 10.50 -4.32
C GLU A 208 4.66 9.72 -4.76
N GLY A 209 4.52 8.45 -5.11
CA GLY A 209 5.65 7.59 -5.52
C GLY A 209 6.01 7.65 -7.00
N ASN A 210 5.25 8.37 -7.82
CA ASN A 210 5.44 8.41 -9.28
C ASN A 210 6.26 9.62 -9.72
N SER A 211 7.07 9.44 -10.78
CA SER A 211 7.81 10.53 -11.41
C SER A 211 6.90 11.73 -11.73
N LEU A 212 7.42 12.93 -11.51
CA LEU A 212 6.70 14.16 -11.76
C LEU A 212 6.95 14.60 -13.21
N ILE A 213 6.02 15.38 -13.77
CA ILE A 213 6.08 15.73 -15.19
C ILE A 213 7.37 16.49 -15.54
N GLN A 214 7.85 17.36 -14.64
CA GLN A 214 9.09 18.11 -14.81
C GLN A 214 10.34 17.21 -14.84
N ASP A 215 10.27 15.98 -14.31
CA ASP A 215 11.37 15.03 -14.33
C ASP A 215 11.38 14.19 -15.62
N LEU A 216 10.23 14.12 -16.29
CA LEU A 216 10.01 13.29 -17.48
C LEU A 216 10.00 14.09 -18.78
N TYR A 217 9.66 15.37 -18.71
CA TYR A 217 9.44 16.23 -19.86
C TYR A 217 10.16 17.57 -19.68
N PRO A 218 10.91 18.05 -20.69
CA PRO A 218 11.64 19.32 -20.63
C PRO A 218 10.67 20.50 -20.78
N ILE A 219 9.94 20.80 -19.70
CA ILE A 219 8.87 21.80 -19.65
C ILE A 219 9.38 23.20 -20.04
N ARG A 220 10.56 23.60 -19.55
CA ARG A 220 11.09 24.95 -19.84
C ARG A 220 11.41 25.11 -21.31
N GLU A 221 12.11 24.14 -21.88
CA GLU A 221 12.58 24.17 -23.26
C GLU A 221 11.43 24.03 -24.24
N SER A 222 10.40 23.25 -23.87
CA SER A 222 9.33 22.85 -24.80
C SER A 222 8.06 23.68 -24.68
N LEU A 223 7.73 24.21 -23.49
CA LEU A 223 6.46 24.91 -23.25
C LEU A 223 6.65 26.40 -22.93
N VAL A 224 7.75 26.80 -22.30
CA VAL A 224 7.98 28.21 -21.93
C VAL A 224 8.50 29.00 -23.13
N ALA A 225 9.31 28.39 -23.98
CA ALA A 225 9.82 29.02 -25.19
C ALA A 225 8.68 29.31 -26.19
N GLY A 226 8.34 30.60 -26.35
CA GLY A 226 7.26 31.03 -27.24
C GLY A 226 5.85 30.96 -26.61
N PHE A 227 5.77 30.84 -25.28
CA PHE A 227 4.49 30.83 -24.58
C PHE A 227 3.74 32.16 -24.75
N ASP A 228 2.47 32.06 -25.16
CA ASP A 228 1.54 33.20 -25.20
C ASP A 228 0.98 33.45 -23.80
N SER A 229 1.21 34.65 -23.26
CA SER A 229 0.79 35.04 -21.91
C SER A 229 -0.72 35.02 -21.69
N GLU A 230 -1.52 35.05 -22.76
CA GLU A 230 -2.98 34.96 -22.67
C GLU A 230 -3.50 33.50 -22.66
N SER A 231 -2.61 32.52 -22.85
CA SER A 231 -2.95 31.10 -22.91
C SER A 231 -2.86 30.39 -21.55
N VAL A 232 -3.50 29.23 -21.43
CA VAL A 232 -3.41 28.37 -20.24
C VAL A 232 -2.21 27.45 -20.36
N MET A 233 -1.35 27.44 -19.34
CA MET A 233 -0.11 26.67 -19.37
C MET A 233 -0.33 25.19 -19.12
N PHE A 234 -1.15 24.86 -18.13
CA PHE A 234 -1.30 23.48 -17.70
C PHE A 234 -2.72 23.21 -17.19
N VAL A 235 -3.37 22.19 -17.76
CA VAL A 235 -4.68 21.72 -17.31
C VAL A 235 -4.54 20.27 -16.84
N ASP A 236 -4.72 20.06 -15.53
CA ASP A 236 -4.66 18.73 -14.92
C ASP A 236 -6.05 18.05 -14.99
N VAL A 237 -6.35 17.44 -16.15
CA VAL A 237 -7.63 16.75 -16.38
C VAL A 237 -7.73 15.51 -15.49
N GLY A 238 -8.58 15.58 -14.46
CA GLY A 238 -8.68 14.52 -13.45
C GLY A 238 -7.61 14.59 -12.34
N GLY A 239 -7.00 15.76 -12.12
CA GLY A 239 -5.89 15.97 -11.18
C GLY A 239 -6.16 15.75 -9.68
N GLY A 240 -7.36 15.29 -9.31
CA GLY A 240 -7.74 15.04 -7.93
C GLY A 240 -7.55 16.27 -7.04
N TYR A 241 -6.68 16.18 -6.04
CA TYR A 241 -6.35 17.28 -5.12
C TYR A 241 -5.28 18.25 -5.68
N GLY A 242 -4.91 18.14 -6.97
CA GLY A 242 -3.99 19.05 -7.65
C GLY A 242 -2.51 18.82 -7.30
N GLN A 243 -2.16 17.66 -6.72
CA GLN A 243 -0.81 17.37 -6.25
C GLN A 243 0.26 17.55 -7.35
N LYS A 244 -0.05 17.10 -8.58
CA LYS A 244 0.83 17.21 -9.74
C LYS A 244 1.02 18.68 -10.17
N ALA A 245 -0.06 19.44 -10.25
CA ALA A 245 -0.01 20.88 -10.55
C ALA A 245 0.77 21.66 -9.47
N ILE A 246 0.54 21.37 -8.19
CA ILE A 246 1.28 21.98 -7.06
C ILE A 246 2.77 21.65 -7.15
N ALA A 247 3.11 20.40 -7.42
CA ALA A 247 4.50 19.97 -7.56
C ALA A 247 5.20 20.67 -8.74
N LEU A 248 4.52 20.77 -9.88
CA LEU A 248 5.01 21.50 -11.05
C LEU A 248 5.28 22.97 -10.74
N LYS A 249 4.32 23.67 -10.10
CA LYS A 249 4.49 25.08 -9.73
C LYS A 249 5.61 25.29 -8.71
N ARG A 250 5.82 24.34 -7.79
CA ARG A 250 6.95 24.39 -6.85
C ARG A 250 8.30 24.18 -7.54
N ALA A 251 8.36 23.29 -8.52
CA ALA A 251 9.58 23.01 -9.28
C ALA A 251 9.94 24.16 -10.25
N ILE A 252 8.93 24.84 -10.80
CA ILE A 252 9.08 25.93 -11.76
C ILE A 252 8.21 27.13 -11.31
N PRO A 253 8.64 27.91 -10.30
CA PRO A 253 7.82 28.98 -9.72
C PRO A 253 7.46 30.09 -10.71
N ASP A 254 8.37 30.37 -11.64
CA ASP A 254 8.28 31.35 -12.71
C ASP A 254 7.56 30.82 -13.96
N LEU A 255 6.95 29.63 -13.90
CA LEU A 255 6.17 29.09 -15.02
C LEU A 255 5.06 30.09 -15.40
N PRO A 256 5.04 30.61 -16.64
CA PRO A 256 4.06 31.59 -17.09
C PRO A 256 2.68 30.95 -17.31
N GLY A 257 1.65 31.78 -17.47
CA GLY A 257 0.26 31.32 -17.63
C GLY A 257 -0.47 31.07 -16.31
N GLN A 258 -1.78 30.85 -16.40
CA GLN A 258 -2.62 30.38 -15.29
C GLN A 258 -2.56 28.86 -15.17
#